data_AF-A0A3C1K6N1-F1
#
_entry.id   AF-A0A3C1K6N1-F1
#
_cell.length_a   1.000
_cell.length_b   1.000
_cell.length_c   1.000
_cell.angle_alpha   90.00
_cell.angle_beta   90.00
_cell.angle_gamma   90.00
#
_symmetry.space_group_name_H-M   'P 1'
#
loop_
_entity.id
_entity.type
_entity.pdbx_description
1 polymer ?
#
loop_
_entity_poly.entity_id
_entity_poly.type
_entity_poly.pdbx_seq_one_letter_code
_entity_poly.pdbx_strand_id
1 'polypeptide(L)'
;MRLSTSQLDKIKDVSISLAKSNARELNWRGFQLIMDVVLPIVKEEKLKIVIDLKTGERQIYSLVTVLLHSYLQGGFLSMVDYYTNKINSPMSKDAAIRTVADYVYNVFKYHLVKYLGLFDVFYRYRISVLQNKHIDDVPGLGLLLQKLEYNALGSKARRLSDFGVPFKVVKYYDDVNTQSKDFDEYEKYIDDSIQTLLD
;
A
#
# COMPACT_ATOMS: atom_id res chain seq x y z
N MET A 1 17.76 15.11 -0.19
CA MET A 1 16.48 15.37 0.51
C MET A 1 16.73 16.30 1.69
N ARG A 2 16.22 17.55 1.67
CA ARG A 2 16.28 18.47 2.83
C ARG A 2 14.91 18.49 3.51
N LEU A 3 14.75 17.68 4.55
CA LEU A 3 13.56 17.68 5.41
C LEU A 3 13.94 18.24 6.78
N SER A 4 13.05 19.05 7.36
CA SER A 4 13.19 19.49 8.74
C SER A 4 12.93 18.35 9.71
N THR A 5 13.40 18.46 10.95
CA THR A 5 13.16 17.46 11.99
C THR A 5 11.66 17.19 12.19
N SER A 6 10.84 18.25 12.19
CA SER A 6 9.37 18.11 12.28
C SER A 6 8.76 17.33 11.11
N GLN A 7 9.28 17.48 9.89
CA GLN A 7 8.81 16.67 8.76
C GLN A 7 9.25 15.21 8.89
N LEU A 8 10.48 14.96 9.36
CA LEU A 8 10.99 13.61 9.60
C LEU A 8 10.16 12.88 10.67
N ASP A 9 9.72 13.58 11.71
CA ASP A 9 8.85 13.01 12.74
C ASP A 9 7.47 12.64 12.18
N LYS A 10 6.87 13.51 11.35
CA LYS A 10 5.60 13.20 10.67
C LYS A 10 5.71 11.99 9.74
N ILE A 11 6.85 11.84 9.05
CA ILE A 11 7.10 10.67 8.20
C ILE A 11 7.28 9.41 9.06
N LYS A 12 7.96 9.52 10.20
CA LYS A 12 8.11 8.43 11.17
C LYS A 12 6.74 7.94 11.67
N ASP A 13 5.77 8.85 11.85
CA ASP A 13 4.41 8.45 12.25
C ASP A 13 3.71 7.53 11.24
N VAL A 14 4.13 7.54 9.96
CA VAL A 14 3.63 6.59 8.95
C VAL A 14 4.02 5.16 9.32
N SER A 15 5.30 4.91 9.61
CA SER A 15 5.77 3.57 9.97
C SER A 15 5.18 3.09 11.29
N ILE A 16 5.00 4.00 12.26
CA ILE A 16 4.33 3.71 13.54
C ILE A 16 2.86 3.32 13.31
N SER A 17 2.12 4.08 12.50
CA SER A 17 0.71 3.80 12.20
C SER A 17 0.54 2.46 11.48
N LEU A 18 1.40 2.17 10.50
CA LEU A 18 1.41 0.89 9.81
C LEU A 18 1.70 -0.28 10.75
N ALA A 19 2.72 -0.17 11.61
CA ALA A 19 3.06 -1.22 12.55
C ALA A 19 1.93 -1.50 13.55
N LYS A 20 1.32 -0.45 14.12
CA LYS A 20 0.23 -0.58 15.11
C LYS A 20 -1.05 -1.19 14.52
N SER A 21 -1.33 -0.93 13.24
CA SER A 21 -2.57 -1.35 12.57
C SER A 21 -2.39 -2.61 11.72
N ASN A 22 -1.22 -3.25 11.74
CA ASN A 22 -0.87 -4.34 10.84
C ASN A 22 -1.07 -3.96 9.35
N ALA A 23 -0.54 -2.78 8.98
CA ALA A 23 -0.61 -2.15 7.67
C ALA A 23 -2.04 -1.85 7.15
N ARG A 24 -3.02 -1.68 8.05
CA ARG A 24 -4.41 -1.32 7.68
C ARG A 24 -4.72 0.17 7.75
N GLU A 25 -3.92 0.92 8.51
CA GLU A 25 -4.06 2.36 8.65
C GLU A 25 -2.85 3.10 8.09
N LEU A 26 -3.13 4.27 7.52
CA LEU A 26 -2.13 5.15 6.94
C LEU A 26 -2.15 6.47 7.71
N ASN A 27 -0.99 6.98 8.11
CA ASN A 27 -0.91 8.37 8.58
C ASN A 27 -0.96 9.31 7.37
N TRP A 28 -2.11 9.96 7.14
CA TRP A 28 -2.33 10.79 5.94
C TRP A 28 -1.38 11.98 5.86
N ARG A 29 -1.07 12.62 6.99
CA ARG A 29 -0.18 13.80 7.02
C ARG A 29 1.25 13.43 6.65
N GLY A 30 1.77 12.38 7.25
CA GLY A 30 3.10 11.86 6.95
C GLY A 30 3.17 11.35 5.52
N PHE A 31 2.16 10.61 5.05
CA PHE A 31 2.14 10.09 3.69
C PHE A 31 2.03 11.20 2.63
N GLN A 32 1.23 12.23 2.86
CA GLN A 32 1.15 13.38 1.95
C GLN A 32 2.51 14.06 1.81
N LEU A 33 3.26 14.23 2.91
CA LEU A 33 4.62 14.78 2.84
C LEU A 33 5.56 13.91 2.00
N ILE A 34 5.43 12.58 2.07
CA ILE A 34 6.19 11.67 1.19
C ILE A 34 5.83 11.93 -0.27
N MET A 35 4.53 12.02 -0.59
CA MET A 35 4.05 12.30 -1.94
C MET A 35 4.57 13.64 -2.47
N ASP A 36 4.55 14.70 -1.65
CA ASP A 36 5.07 16.01 -2.01
C ASP A 36 6.58 15.99 -2.29
N VAL A 37 7.34 15.15 -1.56
CA VAL A 37 8.79 14.99 -1.75
C VAL A 37 9.11 14.24 -3.04
N VAL A 38 8.35 13.20 -3.38
CA VAL A 38 8.62 12.39 -4.58
C VAL A 38 8.04 13.02 -5.84
N LEU A 39 7.00 13.85 -5.74
CA LEU A 39 6.30 14.45 -6.88
C LEU A 39 7.25 15.06 -7.94
N PRO A 40 8.28 15.86 -7.60
CA PRO A 40 9.17 16.46 -8.60
C PRO A 40 9.96 15.46 -9.45
N ILE A 41 10.11 14.22 -8.97
CA ILE A 41 10.84 13.14 -9.69
C ILE A 41 9.91 12.10 -10.33
N VAL A 42 8.59 12.21 -10.10
CA VAL A 42 7.61 11.31 -10.73
C VAL A 42 7.51 11.64 -12.21
N LYS A 43 7.83 10.64 -13.05
CA LYS A 43 7.76 10.73 -14.51
C LYS A 43 6.48 10.12 -15.08
N GLU A 44 5.89 9.18 -14.35
CA GLU A 44 4.68 8.51 -14.79
C GLU A 44 3.47 9.44 -14.61
N GLU A 45 2.76 9.67 -15.70
CA GLU A 45 1.75 10.72 -15.80
C GLU A 45 0.53 10.44 -14.92
N LYS A 46 0.03 9.20 -14.89
CA LYS A 46 -1.15 8.83 -14.11
C LYS A 46 -0.90 9.01 -12.61
N LEU A 47 0.24 8.52 -12.12
CA LEU A 47 0.67 8.70 -10.73
C LEU A 47 0.83 10.18 -10.39
N LYS A 48 1.46 10.95 -11.28
CA LYS A 48 1.60 12.40 -11.10
C LYS A 48 0.25 13.09 -10.95
N ILE A 49 -0.70 12.81 -11.85
CA ILE A 49 -2.07 13.35 -11.80
C ILE A 49 -2.75 13.04 -10.46
N VAL A 50 -2.65 11.80 -9.96
CA VAL A 50 -3.30 11.45 -8.68
C VAL A 50 -2.58 11.97 -7.44
N ILE A 51 -1.31 12.34 -7.54
CA ILE A 51 -0.59 13.07 -6.47
C ILE A 51 -0.99 14.56 -6.48
N ASP A 52 -1.13 15.15 -7.67
CA ASP A 52 -1.48 16.56 -7.86
C ASP A 52 -2.94 16.85 -7.52
N LEU A 53 -3.86 15.94 -7.89
CA LEU A 53 -5.28 16.11 -7.65
C LEU A 53 -5.58 16.12 -6.14
N LYS A 54 -5.90 17.29 -5.59
CA LYS A 54 -6.33 17.43 -4.20
C LYS A 54 -7.81 17.10 -4.04
N THR A 55 -8.16 16.55 -2.88
CA THR A 55 -9.50 16.02 -2.59
C THR A 55 -9.99 16.41 -1.19
N GLY A 56 -11.30 16.29 -0.98
CA GLY A 56 -11.99 16.70 0.25
C GLY A 56 -12.23 18.21 0.33
N GLU A 57 -13.02 18.65 1.31
CA GLU A 57 -13.41 20.07 1.45
C GLU A 57 -12.21 21.00 1.60
N ARG A 58 -11.20 20.56 2.36
CA ARG A 58 -10.00 21.36 2.63
C ARG A 58 -8.97 21.31 1.50
N GLN A 59 -9.12 20.41 0.52
CA GLN A 59 -8.20 20.25 -0.61
C GLN A 59 -6.72 20.07 -0.18
N ILE A 60 -6.48 19.37 0.93
CA ILE A 60 -5.12 19.19 1.49
C ILE A 60 -4.47 17.91 0.98
N TYR A 61 -5.25 16.84 0.84
CA TYR A 61 -4.72 15.51 0.56
C TYR A 61 -4.91 15.14 -0.91
N SER A 62 -3.87 14.56 -1.48
CA SER A 62 -3.89 13.99 -2.82
C SER A 62 -4.87 12.83 -2.92
N LEU A 63 -5.42 12.61 -4.11
CA LEU A 63 -6.29 11.49 -4.38
C LEU A 63 -5.59 10.16 -4.05
N VAL A 64 -4.30 10.02 -4.37
CA VAL A 64 -3.54 8.80 -4.03
C VAL A 64 -3.53 8.52 -2.51
N THR A 65 -3.49 9.55 -1.66
CA THR A 65 -3.52 9.37 -0.20
C THR A 65 -4.86 8.77 0.25
N VAL A 66 -5.97 9.30 -0.28
CA VAL A 66 -7.33 8.83 0.05
C VAL A 66 -7.55 7.42 -0.45
N LEU A 67 -7.20 7.16 -1.72
CA LEU A 67 -7.39 5.86 -2.35
C LEU A 67 -6.53 4.79 -1.68
N LEU A 68 -5.26 5.08 -1.38
CA LEU A 68 -4.38 4.14 -0.70
C LEU A 68 -4.90 3.83 0.70
N HIS A 69 -5.38 4.83 1.45
CA HIS A 69 -5.97 4.59 2.75
C HIS A 69 -7.19 3.65 2.68
N SER A 70 -8.11 3.92 1.76
CA SER A 70 -9.27 3.05 1.51
C SER A 70 -8.86 1.62 1.15
N TYR A 71 -7.84 1.47 0.30
CA TYR A 71 -7.28 0.16 -0.05
C TYR A 71 -6.69 -0.58 1.14
N LEU A 72 -5.94 0.09 2.02
CA LEU A 72 -5.35 -0.54 3.19
C LEU A 72 -6.41 -0.94 4.23
N GLN A 73 -7.47 -0.15 4.39
CA GLN A 73 -8.54 -0.44 5.34
C GLN A 73 -9.46 -1.58 4.90
N GLY A 74 -9.95 -1.54 3.66
CA GLY A 74 -10.98 -2.47 3.18
C GLY A 74 -10.69 -3.13 1.84
N GLY A 75 -9.45 -3.02 1.36
CA GLY A 75 -9.01 -3.67 0.13
C GLY A 75 -9.66 -3.09 -1.12
N PHE A 76 -9.71 -3.93 -2.15
CA PHE A 76 -10.26 -3.58 -3.46
C PHE A 76 -11.70 -3.06 -3.39
N LEU A 77 -12.56 -3.73 -2.62
CA LEU A 77 -13.98 -3.39 -2.54
C LEU A 77 -14.21 -2.03 -1.88
N SER A 78 -13.41 -1.65 -0.88
CA SER A 78 -13.53 -0.32 -0.27
C SER A 78 -13.24 0.81 -1.27
N MET A 79 -12.29 0.61 -2.18
CA MET A 79 -12.05 1.58 -3.25
C MET A 79 -13.19 1.61 -4.27
N VAL A 80 -13.81 0.45 -4.56
CA VAL A 80 -14.99 0.40 -5.43
C VAL A 80 -16.12 1.21 -4.79
N ASP A 81 -16.38 0.99 -3.50
CA ASP A 81 -17.39 1.73 -2.74
C ASP A 81 -17.12 3.24 -2.73
N TYR A 82 -15.86 3.65 -2.63
CA TYR A 82 -15.46 5.06 -2.74
C TYR A 82 -15.91 5.68 -4.08
N TYR A 83 -15.74 4.97 -5.20
CA TYR A 83 -16.13 5.48 -6.52
C TYR A 83 -17.63 5.37 -6.79
N THR A 84 -18.32 4.35 -6.27
CA THR A 84 -19.77 4.19 -6.48
C THR A 84 -20.59 5.11 -5.59
N ASN A 85 -20.09 5.48 -4.40
CA ASN A 85 -20.79 6.33 -3.45
C ASN A 85 -20.29 7.78 -3.44
N LYS A 86 -19.50 8.17 -4.45
CA LYS A 86 -18.95 9.52 -4.55
C LYS A 86 -20.07 10.55 -4.78
N ILE A 87 -20.26 11.45 -3.81
CA ILE A 87 -21.40 12.39 -3.72
C ILE A 87 -21.72 13.10 -5.04
N ASN A 88 -20.71 13.64 -5.73
CA ASN A 88 -20.93 14.51 -6.90
C ASN A 88 -20.84 13.78 -8.25
N SER A 89 -20.35 12.54 -8.28
CA SER A 89 -20.12 11.81 -9.53
C SER A 89 -19.92 10.32 -9.24
N PRO A 90 -21.01 9.61 -8.88
CA PRO A 90 -20.94 8.18 -8.65
C PRO A 90 -20.69 7.46 -9.97
N MET A 91 -19.77 6.51 -9.97
CA MET A 91 -19.55 5.61 -11.11
C MET A 91 -20.52 4.43 -11.05
N SER A 92 -20.81 3.81 -12.20
CA SER A 92 -21.40 2.47 -12.21
C SER A 92 -20.42 1.46 -11.59
N LYS A 93 -20.95 0.33 -11.09
CA LYS A 93 -20.11 -0.73 -10.49
C LYS A 93 -19.04 -1.23 -11.47
N ASP A 94 -19.39 -1.46 -12.74
CA ASP A 94 -18.44 -1.93 -13.75
C ASP A 94 -17.33 -0.91 -14.03
N ALA A 95 -17.68 0.38 -14.14
CA ALA A 95 -16.72 1.45 -14.34
C ALA A 95 -15.80 1.61 -13.12
N ALA A 96 -16.35 1.52 -11.91
CA ALA A 96 -15.58 1.56 -10.67
C ALA A 96 -14.62 0.36 -10.59
N ILE A 97 -15.07 -0.86 -10.87
CA ILE A 97 -14.21 -2.07 -10.86
C ILE A 97 -13.04 -1.91 -11.84
N ARG A 98 -13.30 -1.48 -13.08
CA ARG A 98 -12.22 -1.26 -14.08
C ARG A 98 -11.22 -0.20 -13.59
N THR A 99 -11.72 0.90 -13.05
CA THR A 99 -10.91 2.01 -12.52
C THR A 99 -10.04 1.55 -11.35
N VAL A 100 -10.63 0.83 -10.38
CA VAL A 100 -9.92 0.33 -9.21
C VAL A 100 -8.89 -0.72 -9.60
N ALA A 101 -9.19 -1.61 -10.54
CA ALA A 101 -8.22 -2.57 -11.05
C ALA A 101 -6.99 -1.87 -11.65
N ASP A 102 -7.20 -0.87 -12.50
CA ASP A 102 -6.11 -0.08 -13.05
C ASP A 102 -5.27 0.62 -11.97
N TYR A 103 -5.92 1.24 -10.96
CA TYR A 103 -5.20 1.85 -9.84
C TYR A 103 -4.41 0.84 -9.02
N VAL A 104 -5.01 -0.29 -8.65
CA VAL A 104 -4.33 -1.29 -7.81
C VAL A 104 -3.14 -1.86 -8.57
N TYR A 105 -3.34 -2.41 -9.76
CA TYR A 105 -2.30 -3.17 -10.46
C TYR A 105 -1.24 -2.29 -11.13
N ASN A 106 -1.63 -1.17 -11.73
CA ASN A 106 -0.67 -0.32 -12.46
C ASN A 106 -0.11 0.80 -11.57
N VAL A 107 -0.94 1.43 -10.74
CA VAL A 107 -0.47 2.55 -9.92
C VAL A 107 0.12 2.07 -8.60
N PHE A 108 -0.62 1.32 -7.78
CA PHE A 108 -0.16 0.99 -6.42
C PHE A 108 0.95 -0.05 -6.44
N LYS A 109 0.72 -1.21 -7.08
CA LYS A 109 1.68 -2.32 -7.10
C LYS A 109 2.95 -2.03 -7.90
N TYR A 110 2.89 -1.12 -8.87
CA TYR A 110 3.99 -0.90 -9.80
C TYR A 110 4.58 0.50 -9.74
N HIS A 111 3.83 1.55 -10.06
CA HIS A 111 4.40 2.89 -10.13
C HIS A 111 4.71 3.47 -8.73
N LEU A 112 3.74 3.44 -7.81
CA LEU A 112 3.86 4.01 -6.48
C LEU A 112 4.94 3.31 -5.64
N VAL A 113 4.96 1.96 -5.66
CA VAL A 113 5.98 1.15 -4.97
C VAL A 113 7.40 1.58 -5.34
N LYS A 114 7.68 1.83 -6.63
CA LYS A 114 9.03 2.25 -7.06
C LYS A 114 9.48 3.55 -6.39
N TYR A 115 8.60 4.55 -6.37
CA TYR A 115 8.93 5.86 -5.78
C TYR A 115 8.97 5.79 -4.25
N LEU A 116 8.10 5.00 -3.62
CA LEU A 116 8.13 4.75 -2.19
C LEU A 116 9.40 4.00 -1.76
N GLY A 117 9.83 3.01 -2.53
CA GLY A 117 11.06 2.25 -2.27
C GLY A 117 12.30 3.14 -2.37
N LEU A 118 12.37 3.99 -3.40
CA LEU A 118 13.44 4.98 -3.53
C LEU A 118 13.45 5.97 -2.35
N PHE A 119 12.28 6.50 -1.99
CA PHE A 119 12.14 7.39 -0.85
C PHE A 119 12.59 6.71 0.45
N ASP A 120 12.16 5.47 0.68
CA ASP A 120 12.47 4.70 1.89
C ASP A 120 13.97 4.55 2.12
N VAL A 121 14.72 4.19 1.07
CA VAL A 121 16.19 4.06 1.14
C VAL A 121 16.83 5.39 1.56
N PHE A 122 16.45 6.49 0.91
CA PHE A 122 17.00 7.81 1.24
C PHE A 122 16.59 8.30 2.63
N TYR A 123 15.35 8.04 3.04
CA TYR A 123 14.84 8.37 4.35
C TYR A 123 15.61 7.61 5.43
N ARG A 124 15.71 6.28 5.32
CA ARG A 124 16.43 5.46 6.29
C ARG A 124 17.90 5.84 6.39
N TYR A 125 18.56 6.07 5.26
CA TYR A 125 19.93 6.58 5.25
C TYR A 125 20.08 7.94 5.94
N ARG A 126 19.16 8.87 5.70
CA ARG A 126 19.21 10.19 6.36
C ARG A 126 19.08 10.06 7.87
N ILE A 127 18.16 9.21 8.35
CA ILE A 127 17.94 8.99 9.78
C ILE A 127 19.11 8.22 10.41
N SER A 128 19.69 7.25 9.71
CA SER A 128 20.84 6.48 10.20
C SER A 128 22.04 7.39 10.49
N VAL A 129 22.32 8.33 9.58
CA VAL A 129 23.36 9.35 9.75
C VAL A 129 23.02 10.32 10.89
N LEU A 130 21.78 10.80 10.98
CA LEU A 130 21.38 11.76 12.03
C LEU A 130 21.38 11.16 13.44
N GLN A 131 21.05 9.86 13.56
CA GLN A 131 20.90 9.17 14.84
C GLN A 131 22.09 8.27 15.18
N ASN A 132 23.11 8.20 14.32
CA ASN A 132 24.27 7.32 14.45
C ASN A 132 23.88 5.87 14.76
N LYS A 133 22.99 5.30 13.94
CA LYS A 133 22.55 3.89 14.05
C LYS A 133 22.64 3.17 12.71
N HIS A 134 22.63 1.84 12.71
CA HIS A 134 22.65 1.07 11.47
C HIS A 134 21.39 1.35 10.65
N ILE A 135 21.51 1.36 9.32
CA ILE A 135 20.39 1.70 8.42
C ILE A 135 19.23 0.69 8.53
N ASP A 136 19.55 -0.57 8.79
CA ASP A 136 18.55 -1.64 8.94
C ASP A 136 17.77 -1.53 10.26
N ASP A 137 18.30 -0.79 11.25
CA ASP A 137 17.62 -0.48 12.51
C ASP A 137 16.70 0.75 12.41
N VAL A 138 16.59 1.36 11.22
CA VAL A 138 15.69 2.49 10.99
C VAL A 138 14.35 1.97 10.48
N PRO A 139 13.24 2.16 11.23
CA PRO A 139 11.91 1.82 10.73
C PRO A 139 11.56 2.67 9.51
N GLY A 140 11.26 2.00 8.40
CA GLY A 140 10.89 2.63 7.13
C GLY A 140 9.46 2.31 6.70
N LEU A 141 9.24 2.32 5.39
CA LEU A 141 7.98 1.98 4.73
C LEU A 141 7.87 0.49 4.37
N GLY A 142 8.75 -0.36 4.90
CA GLY A 142 8.82 -1.79 4.53
C GLY A 142 7.48 -2.52 4.60
N LEU A 143 6.67 -2.30 5.65
CA LEU A 143 5.34 -2.90 5.76
C LEU A 143 4.39 -2.43 4.65
N LEU A 144 4.44 -1.15 4.28
CA LEU A 144 3.62 -0.61 3.20
C LEU A 144 4.06 -1.17 1.84
N LEU A 145 5.37 -1.22 1.59
CA LEU A 145 5.94 -1.78 0.35
C LEU A 145 5.53 -3.24 0.19
N GLN A 146 5.70 -4.06 1.24
CA GLN A 146 5.28 -5.46 1.25
C GLN A 146 3.77 -5.60 1.00
N LYS A 147 2.96 -4.75 1.64
CA LYS A 147 1.51 -4.78 1.46
C LYS A 147 1.10 -4.41 0.03
N LEU A 148 1.80 -3.49 -0.61
CA LEU A 148 1.51 -3.11 -1.99
C LEU A 148 1.99 -4.19 -2.97
N GLU A 149 3.23 -4.66 -2.85
CA GLU A 149 3.83 -5.65 -3.75
C GLU A 149 3.09 -6.99 -3.68
N TYR A 150 2.94 -7.53 -2.46
CA TYR A 150 2.51 -8.91 -2.26
C TYR A 150 1.08 -9.03 -1.72
N ASN A 151 0.46 -7.93 -1.28
CA ASN A 151 -0.77 -7.97 -0.48
C ASN A 151 -0.65 -8.79 0.82
N ALA A 152 0.58 -9.04 1.26
CA ALA A 152 0.93 -9.91 2.38
C ALA A 152 2.06 -9.31 3.23
N LEU A 153 2.09 -9.64 4.51
CA LEU A 153 3.13 -9.22 5.46
C LEU A 153 4.03 -10.40 5.86
N GLY A 154 3.45 -11.59 6.04
CA GLY A 154 4.16 -12.81 6.38
C GLY A 154 5.07 -13.32 5.25
N SER A 155 6.20 -13.92 5.60
CA SER A 155 7.15 -14.48 4.62
C SER A 155 6.52 -15.60 3.78
N LYS A 156 5.72 -16.49 4.39
CA LYS A 156 5.00 -17.56 3.69
C LYS A 156 4.00 -17.00 2.69
N ALA A 157 3.16 -16.06 3.11
CA ALA A 157 2.16 -15.42 2.26
C ALA A 157 2.79 -14.61 1.12
N ARG A 158 3.97 -14.00 1.33
CA ARG A 158 4.72 -13.34 0.24
C ARG A 158 5.17 -14.32 -0.84
N ARG A 159 5.78 -15.45 -0.44
CA ARG A 159 6.16 -16.52 -1.40
C ARG A 159 4.95 -17.04 -2.18
N LEU A 160 3.81 -17.21 -1.51
CA LEU A 160 2.57 -17.59 -2.17
C LEU A 160 2.10 -16.54 -3.19
N SER A 161 2.20 -15.25 -2.84
CA SER A 161 1.88 -14.17 -3.76
C SER A 161 2.77 -14.18 -5.02
N ASP A 162 4.06 -14.50 -4.86
CA ASP A 162 5.00 -14.65 -5.99
C ASP A 162 4.61 -15.79 -6.95
N PHE A 163 4.01 -16.86 -6.44
CA PHE A 163 3.45 -17.94 -7.27
C PHE A 163 2.16 -17.54 -8.01
N GLY A 164 1.63 -16.33 -7.79
CA GLY A 164 0.45 -15.82 -8.49
C GLY A 164 -0.87 -16.44 -8.01
N VAL A 165 -0.92 -16.90 -6.76
CA VAL A 165 -2.10 -17.58 -6.21
C VAL A 165 -3.26 -16.61 -5.97
N PRO A 166 -4.51 -17.13 -5.87
CA PRO A 166 -5.67 -16.30 -5.54
C PRO A 166 -5.48 -15.50 -4.25
N PHE A 167 -6.00 -14.27 -4.21
CA PHE A 167 -5.87 -13.39 -3.05
C PHE A 167 -6.42 -13.97 -1.75
N LYS A 168 -7.48 -14.80 -1.83
CA LYS A 168 -8.07 -15.46 -0.65
C LYS A 168 -7.09 -16.46 -0.04
N VAL A 169 -6.34 -17.17 -0.87
CA VAL A 169 -5.27 -18.09 -0.45
C VAL A 169 -4.14 -17.31 0.21
N VAL A 170 -3.62 -16.25 -0.43
CA VAL A 170 -2.59 -15.38 0.19
C VAL A 170 -3.05 -14.87 1.56
N LYS A 171 -4.28 -14.35 1.64
CA LYS A 171 -4.86 -13.79 2.86
C LYS A 171 -4.97 -14.83 3.98
N TYR A 172 -5.40 -16.05 3.68
CA TYR A 172 -5.49 -17.14 4.67
C TYR A 172 -4.13 -17.43 5.30
N TYR A 173 -3.07 -17.49 4.50
CA TYR A 173 -1.71 -17.73 5.02
C TYR A 173 -1.05 -16.51 5.65
N ASP A 174 -1.58 -15.31 5.44
CA ASP A 174 -1.11 -14.05 6.03
C ASP A 174 -1.79 -13.74 7.37
N ASP A 175 -3.02 -14.21 7.57
CA ASP A 175 -3.81 -13.95 8.78
C ASP A 175 -3.76 -15.11 9.77
N VAL A 176 -2.99 -14.91 10.84
CA VAL A 176 -2.76 -15.88 11.92
C VAL A 176 -4.07 -16.30 12.63
N ASN A 177 -5.15 -15.52 12.52
CA ASN A 177 -6.41 -15.76 13.21
C ASN A 177 -7.47 -16.46 12.35
N THR A 178 -7.20 -16.77 11.08
CA THR A 178 -8.21 -17.38 10.21
C THR A 178 -8.31 -18.88 10.50
N GLN A 179 -9.38 -19.29 11.19
CA GLN A 179 -9.59 -20.68 11.60
C GLN A 179 -10.24 -21.57 10.53
N SER A 180 -10.94 -21.00 9.53
CA SER A 180 -11.63 -21.78 8.50
C SER A 180 -11.16 -21.45 7.08
N LYS A 181 -10.87 -22.50 6.30
CA LYS A 181 -10.64 -22.43 4.85
C LYS A 181 -11.98 -22.38 4.14
N ASP A 182 -12.52 -21.18 3.98
CA ASP A 182 -13.65 -20.95 3.07
C ASP A 182 -13.11 -20.78 1.65
N PHE A 183 -12.65 -21.84 0.99
CA PHE A 183 -12.13 -21.78 -0.37
C PHE A 183 -13.15 -22.36 -1.35
N ASP A 184 -13.29 -21.72 -2.52
CA ASP A 184 -14.01 -22.32 -3.64
C ASP A 184 -13.24 -23.51 -4.24
N GLU A 185 -13.84 -24.21 -5.19
CA GLU A 185 -13.21 -25.41 -5.79
C GLU A 185 -11.88 -25.10 -6.47
N TYR A 186 -11.77 -23.94 -7.11
CA TYR A 186 -10.54 -23.52 -7.77
C TYR A 186 -9.46 -23.15 -6.75
N GLU A 187 -9.82 -22.40 -5.71
CA GLU A 187 -8.92 -22.01 -4.63
C GLU A 187 -8.39 -23.24 -3.86
N LYS A 188 -9.24 -24.27 -3.64
CA LYS A 188 -8.81 -25.55 -3.06
C LYS A 188 -7.79 -26.27 -3.93
N TYR A 189 -8.07 -26.39 -5.22
CA TYR A 189 -7.15 -27.01 -6.18
C TYR A 189 -5.77 -26.33 -6.18
N ILE A 190 -5.76 -24.99 -6.15
CA ILE A 190 -4.50 -24.22 -6.07
C ILE A 190 -3.80 -24.40 -4.71
N ASP A 191 -4.53 -24.37 -3.59
CA ASP A 191 -3.97 -24.61 -2.26
C ASP A 191 -3.28 -25.98 -2.15
N ASP A 192 -3.93 -27.03 -2.63
CA ASP A 192 -3.38 -28.40 -2.62
C ASP A 192 -2.13 -28.51 -3.50
N SER A 193 -2.16 -27.91 -4.69
CA SER A 193 -1.02 -27.90 -5.64
C SER A 193 0.21 -27.17 -5.09
N ILE A 194 0.01 -26.25 -4.14
CA ILE A 194 1.09 -25.41 -3.63
C ILE A 194 1.60 -25.90 -2.28
N GLN A 195 0.77 -26.58 -1.49
CA GLN A 195 1.27 -27.30 -0.32
C GLN A 195 2.38 -28.29 -0.71
N THR A 196 2.25 -28.97 -1.85
CA THR A 196 3.32 -29.84 -2.37
C THR A 196 4.61 -29.13 -2.77
N LEU A 197 4.59 -27.81 -2.95
CA LEU A 197 5.75 -26.98 -3.30
C LEU A 197 6.36 -26.25 -2.08
N LEU A 198 5.69 -26.31 -0.93
CA LEU A 198 6.12 -25.64 0.31
C LEU A 198 6.80 -26.59 1.31
N ASP A 199 6.73 -27.90 1.05
CA ASP A 199 7.52 -28.95 1.71
C ASP A 199 8.94 -29.05 1.11
#